data_AF-R7V8N5-F1
#
_entry.id   AF-R7V8N5-F1
#
_cell.length_a   1.000
_cell.length_b   1.000
_cell.length_c   1.000
_cell.angle_alpha   90.00
_cell.angle_beta   90.00
_cell.angle_gamma   90.00
#
_symmetry.space_group_name_H-M   'P 1'
#
loop_
_entity.id
_entity.type
_entity.pdbx_description
1 polymer ?
#
loop_
_entity_poly.entity_id
_entity_poly.type
_entity_poly.pdbx_seq_one_letter_code
_entity_poly.pdbx_strand_id
1 'polypeptide(L)'
;MALNNYSLVRGDRSEQSDKRHGGGVCAYINTHWCTNFVIKHTSCTADVEILCVQCRPFYLPREISCVVFIVIYIPPSGDVNRAMEASVALDTQQTKPEAAIVITGDFNGASLHDALPTYVQYVSFNTRGRSCLDLLYSNIKDAYKTTSLPPIGRSDHTMIYCLPTYIRKLERQKPMIKTIRQWTEDAAEQLGGCFA
;
A
#
# COMPACT_ATOMS: atom_id res chain seq x y z
N MET A 1 -8.12 -19.00 8.38
CA MET A 1 -8.99 -19.67 7.40
C MET A 1 -8.23 -19.68 6.08
N ALA A 2 -8.10 -20.80 5.39
CA ALA A 2 -7.48 -20.80 4.07
C ALA A 2 -8.53 -20.39 3.03
N LEU A 3 -8.23 -19.38 2.22
CA LEU A 3 -9.06 -18.98 1.08
C LEU A 3 -8.40 -19.52 -0.19
N ASN A 4 -9.16 -20.23 -1.01
CA ASN A 4 -8.64 -20.76 -2.27
C ASN A 4 -8.14 -19.62 -3.16
N ASN A 5 -6.96 -19.80 -3.76
CA ASN A 5 -6.25 -18.79 -4.57
C ASN A 5 -5.80 -17.54 -3.80
N TYR A 6 -5.62 -17.64 -2.48
CA TYR A 6 -4.99 -16.59 -1.68
C TYR A 6 -3.87 -17.14 -0.81
N SER A 7 -2.74 -16.43 -0.78
CA SER A 7 -1.69 -16.60 0.21
C SER A 7 -2.03 -15.79 1.46
N LEU A 8 -2.04 -16.44 2.62
CA LEU A 8 -2.26 -15.79 3.91
C LEU A 8 -0.92 -15.36 4.52
N VAL A 9 -0.79 -14.06 4.83
CA VAL A 9 0.33 -13.47 5.56
C VAL A 9 -0.20 -12.93 6.89
N ARG A 10 0.49 -13.20 8.01
CA ARG A 10 0.01 -12.86 9.35
C ARG A 10 1.07 -12.12 10.15
N GLY A 11 0.64 -11.11 10.90
CA GLY A 11 1.35 -10.54 12.04
C GLY A 11 0.58 -10.93 13.30
N ASP A 12 0.90 -12.11 13.85
CA ASP A 12 0.22 -12.66 15.02
C ASP A 12 0.66 -11.94 16.31
N ARG A 13 -0.26 -11.83 17.28
CA ARG A 13 0.06 -11.25 18.59
C ARG A 13 1.07 -12.12 19.34
N SER A 14 2.04 -11.46 19.97
CA SER A 14 3.04 -12.12 20.82
C SER A 14 2.76 -11.88 22.30
N GLU A 15 3.32 -12.73 23.17
CA GLU A 15 3.25 -12.57 24.63
C GLU A 15 3.82 -11.23 25.11
N GLN A 16 4.74 -10.64 24.35
CA GLN A 16 5.42 -9.37 24.67
C GLN A 16 4.52 -8.14 24.51
N SER A 17 3.30 -8.29 23.98
CA SER A 17 2.38 -7.18 23.75
C SER A 17 1.45 -6.89 24.93
N ASP A 18 1.52 -7.68 26.01
CA ASP A 18 0.58 -7.69 27.14
C ASP A 18 -0.90 -7.89 26.73
N LYS A 19 -1.16 -8.24 25.46
CA LYS A 19 -2.50 -8.49 24.92
C LYS A 19 -2.88 -9.96 25.14
N ARG A 20 -4.09 -10.19 25.67
CA ARG A 20 -4.62 -11.55 25.92
C ARG A 20 -4.79 -12.34 24.62
N HIS A 21 -4.64 -13.67 24.74
CA HIS A 21 -4.48 -14.66 23.67
C HIS A 21 -5.25 -14.44 22.35
N GLY A 22 -4.55 -14.71 21.25
CA GLY A 22 -5.12 -14.89 19.91
C GLY A 22 -5.32 -13.61 19.11
N GLY A 23 -5.25 -13.74 17.77
CA GLY A 23 -5.49 -12.65 16.83
C GLY A 23 -4.22 -12.00 16.30
N GLY A 24 -4.39 -10.77 15.80
CA GLY A 24 -3.37 -10.05 15.06
C GLY A 24 -3.94 -9.48 13.76
N VAL A 25 -3.06 -8.90 12.96
CA VAL A 25 -3.37 -8.42 11.61
C VAL A 25 -3.00 -9.47 10.57
N CYS A 26 -3.73 -9.51 9.46
CA CYS A 26 -3.40 -10.41 8.36
C CYS A 26 -3.73 -9.79 7.00
N ALA A 27 -3.06 -10.29 5.98
CA ALA A 27 -3.33 -9.96 4.58
C ALA A 27 -3.55 -11.26 3.80
N TYR A 28 -4.62 -11.28 3.00
CA TYR A 28 -4.85 -12.32 1.99
C TYR A 28 -4.45 -11.76 0.62
N ILE A 29 -3.42 -12.35 0.01
CA ILE A 29 -2.88 -11.92 -1.29
C ILE A 29 -3.38 -12.88 -2.36
N ASN A 30 -4.14 -12.38 -3.34
CA ASN A 30 -4.62 -13.19 -4.45
C ASN A 30 -3.43 -13.74 -5.27
N THR A 31 -3.33 -15.07 -5.41
CA THR A 31 -2.21 -15.73 -6.08
C THR A 31 -2.20 -15.50 -7.59
N HIS A 32 -3.31 -15.10 -8.20
CA HIS A 32 -3.35 -14.65 -9.60
C HIS A 32 -2.86 -13.20 -9.76
N TRP A 33 -2.76 -12.44 -8.69
CA TRP A 33 -2.25 -11.07 -8.71
C TRP A 33 -0.77 -11.01 -8.37
N CYS A 34 -0.33 -11.71 -7.32
CA CYS A 34 1.04 -11.68 -6.85
C CYS A 34 1.41 -12.96 -6.09
N THR A 35 2.52 -13.59 -6.46
CA THR A 35 3.18 -14.66 -5.69
C THR A 35 4.55 -14.24 -5.14
N ASN A 36 5.14 -13.19 -5.70
CA ASN A 36 6.41 -12.63 -5.23
C ASN A 36 6.15 -11.54 -4.18
N PHE A 37 6.09 -11.92 -2.91
CA PHE A 37 5.95 -10.99 -1.80
C PHE A 37 6.92 -11.31 -0.66
N VAL A 38 7.29 -10.28 0.10
CA VAL A 38 8.19 -10.38 1.24
C VAL A 38 7.65 -9.53 2.39
N ILE A 39 7.64 -10.11 3.59
CA ILE A 39 7.34 -9.38 4.82
C ILE A 39 8.54 -8.48 5.13
N LYS A 40 8.33 -7.16 5.16
CA LYS A 40 9.38 -6.17 5.40
C LYS A 40 9.48 -5.75 6.86
N HIS A 41 8.35 -5.74 7.56
CA HIS A 41 8.29 -5.37 8.95
C HIS A 41 7.08 -6.03 9.60
N THR A 42 7.24 -6.50 10.83
CA THR A 42 6.15 -6.92 11.70
C THR A 42 6.40 -6.38 13.08
N SER A 43 5.37 -5.83 13.70
CA SER A 43 5.43 -5.41 15.09
C SER A 43 4.12 -5.73 15.79
N CYS A 44 4.23 -6.11 17.05
CA CYS A 44 3.09 -6.26 17.95
C CYS A 44 3.50 -5.69 19.30
N THR A 45 2.98 -4.51 19.63
CA THR A 45 3.16 -3.84 20.92
C THR A 45 1.80 -3.69 21.59
N ALA A 46 1.80 -3.18 22.83
CA ALA A 46 0.57 -2.77 23.51
C ALA A 46 -0.22 -1.73 22.68
N ASP A 47 0.47 -0.85 21.97
CA ASP A 47 -0.13 0.30 21.25
C ASP A 47 -0.47 0.01 19.79
N VAL A 48 0.22 -0.92 19.12
CA VAL A 48 -0.02 -1.17 17.69
C VAL A 48 0.36 -2.58 17.25
N GLU A 49 -0.40 -3.10 16.30
CA GLU A 49 -0.07 -4.27 15.50
C GLU A 49 0.19 -3.83 14.05
N ILE A 50 1.37 -4.14 13.50
CA ILE A 50 1.79 -3.75 12.15
C ILE A 50 2.23 -4.98 11.37
N LEU A 51 1.74 -5.10 10.14
CA LEU A 51 2.22 -6.05 9.14
C LEU A 51 2.51 -5.31 7.84
N CYS A 52 3.80 -5.17 7.50
CA CYS A 52 4.26 -4.56 6.26
C CYS A 52 4.68 -5.64 5.26
N VAL A 53 3.99 -5.71 4.12
CA VAL A 53 4.22 -6.69 3.06
C VAL A 53 4.51 -5.97 1.75
N GLN A 54 5.71 -6.17 1.21
CA GLN A 54 6.06 -5.72 -0.13
C GLN A 54 5.70 -6.80 -1.14
N CYS A 55 4.87 -6.46 -2.12
CA CYS A 55 4.44 -7.30 -3.22
C CYS A 55 5.06 -6.82 -4.55
N ARG A 56 5.46 -7.76 -5.40
CA ARG A 56 5.77 -7.51 -6.81
C ARG A 56 4.77 -8.27 -7.69
N PRO A 57 3.61 -7.67 -8.00
CA PRO A 57 2.59 -8.28 -8.86
C PRO A 57 3.14 -8.60 -10.25
N PHE A 58 2.47 -9.54 -10.93
CA PHE A 58 2.80 -9.93 -12.31
C PHE A 58 2.72 -8.75 -13.27
N TYR A 59 1.76 -7.83 -13.05
CA TYR A 59 1.57 -6.65 -13.86
C TYR A 59 1.56 -5.40 -12.98
N LEU A 60 2.49 -4.49 -13.27
CA LEU A 60 2.53 -3.16 -12.68
C LEU A 60 2.74 -2.10 -13.77
N PRO A 61 2.19 -0.88 -13.60
CA PRO A 61 2.64 0.29 -14.34
C PRO A 61 4.16 0.42 -14.25
N ARG A 62 4.81 0.86 -15.34
CA ARG A 62 6.27 0.90 -15.44
C ARG A 62 6.93 1.77 -14.37
N GLU A 63 6.22 2.81 -13.96
CA GLU A 63 6.61 3.79 -12.96
C GLU A 63 6.40 3.34 -11.50
N ILE A 64 5.81 2.16 -11.29
CA ILE A 64 5.61 1.57 -9.96
C ILE A 64 6.52 0.34 -9.85
N SER A 65 7.49 0.42 -8.94
CA SER A 65 8.49 -0.64 -8.75
C SER A 65 7.93 -1.85 -7.98
N CYS A 66 7.06 -1.60 -7.01
CA CYS A 66 6.37 -2.58 -6.17
C CYS A 66 5.14 -1.96 -5.50
N VAL A 67 4.29 -2.80 -4.90
CA VAL A 67 3.17 -2.36 -4.05
C VAL A 67 3.48 -2.79 -2.63
N VAL A 68 3.42 -1.87 -1.66
CA VAL A 68 3.64 -2.17 -0.25
C VAL A 68 2.35 -1.94 0.51
N PHE A 69 1.88 -2.99 1.20
CA PHE A 69 0.76 -2.90 2.12
C PHE A 69 1.29 -2.83 3.55
N ILE A 70 0.86 -1.83 4.30
CA ILE A 70 1.10 -1.68 5.74
C ILE A 70 -0.25 -1.84 6.43
N VAL A 71 -0.50 -3.04 6.96
CA VAL A 71 -1.74 -3.36 7.67
C VAL A 71 -1.57 -3.02 9.15
N ILE A 72 -2.48 -2.22 9.70
CA ILE A 72 -2.39 -1.67 11.05
C ILE A 72 -3.60 -2.08 11.87
N TYR A 73 -3.39 -2.31 13.17
CA TYR A 73 -4.44 -2.27 14.17
C TYR A 73 -3.94 -1.51 15.39
N ILE A 74 -4.61 -0.40 15.71
CA ILE A 74 -4.38 0.38 16.93
C ILE A 74 -5.52 0.05 17.88
N PRO A 75 -5.27 -0.49 19.09
CA PRO A 75 -6.33 -0.75 20.05
C PRO A 75 -6.92 0.56 20.57
N PRO A 76 -8.18 0.57 21.05
CA PRO A 76 -8.79 1.77 21.64
C PRO A 76 -8.01 2.39 22.80
N SER A 77 -7.18 1.60 23.48
CA SER A 77 -6.30 2.04 24.59
C SER A 77 -4.89 2.41 24.14
N GLY A 78 -4.57 2.30 22.86
CA GLY A 78 -3.23 2.56 22.33
C GLY A 78 -2.93 4.06 22.26
N ASP A 79 -1.65 4.41 22.39
CA ASP A 79 -1.20 5.80 22.24
C ASP A 79 -1.38 6.28 20.79
N VAL A 80 -2.32 7.22 20.60
CA VAL A 80 -2.62 7.85 19.32
C VAL A 80 -1.50 8.76 18.81
N ASN A 81 -0.55 9.16 19.66
CA ASN A 81 0.58 10.02 19.27
C ASN A 81 1.82 9.23 18.84
N ARG A 82 1.72 7.90 18.82
CA ARG A 82 2.83 7.06 18.39
C ARG A 82 3.09 7.23 16.88
N ALA A 83 4.36 7.22 16.52
CA ALA A 83 4.82 7.49 15.15
C ALA A 83 5.27 6.23 14.40
N MET A 84 5.11 5.03 14.97
CA MET A 84 5.76 3.82 14.44
C MET A 84 5.25 3.45 13.05
N GLU A 85 3.96 3.59 12.83
CA GLU A 85 3.26 3.35 11.57
C GLU A 85 3.75 4.31 10.49
N ALA A 86 3.87 5.60 10.85
CA ALA A 86 4.41 6.63 9.97
C ALA A 86 5.89 6.37 9.65
N SER A 87 6.70 6.00 10.64
CA SER A 87 8.11 5.65 10.43
C SER A 87 8.27 4.49 9.45
N VAL A 88 7.51 3.41 9.60
CA VAL A 88 7.56 2.26 8.66
C VAL A 88 7.21 2.71 7.23
N ALA A 89 6.23 3.59 7.06
CA ALA A 89 5.86 4.13 5.75
C ALA A 89 6.96 5.03 5.16
N LEU A 90 7.54 5.93 5.97
CA LEU A 90 8.62 6.82 5.55
C LEU A 90 9.90 6.06 5.19
N ASP A 91 10.31 5.08 6.00
CA ASP A 91 11.48 4.22 5.73
C ASP A 91 11.27 3.42 4.43
N THR A 92 10.06 2.90 4.23
CA THR A 92 9.68 2.22 2.97
C THR A 92 9.80 3.18 1.79
N GLN A 93 9.28 4.40 1.92
CA GLN A 93 9.32 5.40 0.84
C GLN A 93 10.74 5.86 0.53
N GLN A 94 11.60 6.01 1.53
CA GLN A 94 13.01 6.34 1.35
C GLN A 94 13.77 5.22 0.64
N THR A 95 13.55 3.96 1.03
CA THR A 95 14.23 2.80 0.44
C THR A 95 13.65 2.40 -0.93
N LYS A 96 12.38 2.71 -1.18
CA LYS A 96 11.66 2.45 -2.43
C LYS A 96 10.84 3.67 -2.88
N PRO A 97 11.48 4.72 -3.44
CA PRO A 97 10.80 5.95 -3.84
C PRO A 97 9.69 5.76 -4.87
N GLU A 98 9.80 4.71 -5.70
CA GLU A 98 8.84 4.35 -6.74
C GLU A 98 7.82 3.29 -6.28
N ALA A 99 7.72 2.99 -5.00
CA ALA A 99 6.70 2.08 -4.48
C ALA A 99 5.33 2.76 -4.42
N ALA A 100 4.28 2.02 -4.77
CA ALA A 100 2.93 2.37 -4.36
C ALA A 100 2.71 1.86 -2.94
N ILE A 101 2.59 2.77 -1.97
CA ILE A 101 2.42 2.44 -0.57
C ILE A 101 0.94 2.61 -0.23
N VAL A 102 0.36 1.59 0.39
CA VAL A 102 -1.01 1.58 0.92
C VAL A 102 -0.94 1.21 2.39
N ILE A 103 -1.43 2.12 3.23
CA ILE A 103 -1.52 1.92 4.67
C ILE A 103 -3.01 1.74 4.98
N THR A 104 -3.39 0.67 5.66
CA THR A 104 -4.81 0.42 5.95
C THR A 104 -5.00 -0.41 7.21
N GLY A 105 -6.15 -0.30 7.83
CA GLY A 105 -6.42 -0.98 9.08
C GLY A 105 -7.47 -0.28 9.91
N ASP A 106 -7.65 -0.76 11.13
CA ASP A 106 -8.48 -0.13 12.16
C ASP A 106 -7.59 0.75 13.05
N PHE A 107 -7.85 2.06 13.00
CA PHE A 107 -7.08 3.07 13.70
C PHE A 107 -7.71 3.43 15.04
N ASN A 108 -8.92 2.96 15.35
CA ASN A 108 -9.68 3.29 16.56
C ASN A 108 -9.67 4.79 16.93
N GLY A 109 -9.67 5.67 15.91
CA GLY A 109 -9.70 7.13 16.07
C GLY A 109 -8.35 7.85 15.91
N ALA A 110 -7.24 7.11 15.78
CA ALA A 110 -5.94 7.70 15.41
C ALA A 110 -5.93 8.16 13.95
N SER A 111 -5.02 9.08 13.61
CA SER A 111 -4.86 9.61 12.25
C SER A 111 -3.37 9.79 11.93
N LEU A 112 -3.00 9.47 10.69
CA LEU A 112 -1.65 9.71 10.17
C LEU A 112 -1.52 11.02 9.40
N HIS A 113 -2.57 11.85 9.37
CA HIS A 113 -2.61 13.05 8.54
C HIS A 113 -1.42 13.98 8.79
N ASP A 114 -1.10 14.26 10.06
CA ASP A 114 -0.04 15.21 10.41
C ASP A 114 1.36 14.59 10.27
N ALA A 115 1.48 13.28 10.50
CA ALA A 115 2.74 12.55 10.35
C ALA A 115 3.10 12.26 8.88
N LEU A 116 2.10 12.09 8.01
CA LEU A 116 2.22 11.75 6.60
C LEU A 116 1.45 12.74 5.71
N PRO A 117 1.83 14.04 5.68
CA PRO A 117 1.05 15.09 5.01
C PRO A 117 0.98 14.95 3.48
N THR A 118 1.85 14.11 2.89
CA THR A 118 1.85 13.83 1.45
C THR A 118 0.96 12.66 1.06
N TYR A 119 0.46 11.89 2.04
CA TYR A 119 -0.41 10.75 1.81
C TYR A 119 -1.87 11.21 1.74
N VAL A 120 -2.63 10.58 0.83
CA VAL A 120 -4.06 10.84 0.67
C VAL A 120 -4.83 9.80 1.46
N GLN A 121 -5.77 10.25 2.29
CA GLN A 121 -6.72 9.40 3.01
C GLN A 121 -8.00 9.21 2.17
N TYR A 122 -8.44 7.97 1.97
CA TYR A 122 -9.47 7.62 0.98
C TYR A 122 -10.83 7.20 1.56
N VAL A 123 -10.99 7.02 2.87
CA VAL A 123 -12.21 6.54 3.53
C VAL A 123 -12.89 7.68 4.27
N SER A 124 -14.12 8.01 3.89
CA SER A 124 -14.88 9.14 4.48
C SER A 124 -16.26 8.76 5.01
N PHE A 125 -16.58 7.47 5.07
CA PHE A 125 -17.86 6.94 5.52
C PHE A 125 -17.70 6.14 6.82
N ASN A 126 -18.81 5.91 7.52
CA ASN A 126 -18.82 5.15 8.77
C ASN A 126 -18.44 3.70 8.51
N THR A 127 -17.44 3.21 9.22
CA THR A 127 -16.94 1.82 9.12
C THR A 127 -17.39 0.98 10.31
N ARG A 128 -17.72 1.62 11.44
CA ARG A 128 -18.31 0.97 12.62
C ARG A 128 -19.38 1.86 13.23
N GLY A 129 -20.65 1.44 13.18
CA GLY A 129 -21.77 2.22 13.70
C GLY A 129 -21.84 3.63 13.07
N ARG A 130 -21.55 4.67 13.87
CA ARG A 130 -21.52 6.08 13.43
C ARG A 130 -20.12 6.68 13.30
N SER A 131 -19.08 5.85 13.34
CA SER A 131 -17.69 6.27 13.33
C SER A 131 -16.94 5.72 12.11
N CYS A 132 -16.01 6.52 11.57
CA CYS A 132 -15.00 6.08 10.62
C CYS A 132 -13.75 5.72 11.42
N LEU A 133 -13.53 4.43 11.66
CA LEU A 133 -12.38 3.91 12.42
C LEU A 133 -11.36 3.23 11.52
N ASP A 134 -11.82 2.67 10.40
CA ASP A 134 -10.97 2.00 9.43
C ASP A 134 -10.56 3.00 8.35
N LEU A 135 -9.25 3.20 8.19
CA LEU A 135 -8.70 4.20 7.27
C LEU A 135 -7.89 3.53 6.15
N LEU A 136 -7.72 4.27 5.05
CA LEU A 136 -6.80 3.91 3.99
C LEU A 136 -6.02 5.14 3.54
N TYR A 137 -4.70 5.10 3.70
CA TYR A 137 -3.78 6.12 3.19
C TYR A 137 -2.97 5.58 2.02
N SER A 138 -2.66 6.43 1.03
CA SER A 138 -1.69 6.10 -0.01
C SER A 138 -0.84 7.29 -0.44
N ASN A 139 0.40 7.03 -0.82
CA ASN A 139 1.33 8.05 -1.33
C ASN A 139 1.03 8.51 -2.77
N ILE A 140 0.08 7.85 -3.46
CA ILE A 140 -0.34 8.22 -4.81
C ILE A 140 -1.70 8.91 -4.72
N LYS A 141 -1.83 10.11 -5.33
CA LYS A 141 -3.09 10.84 -5.48
C LYS A 141 -4.00 10.19 -6.52
N ASP A 142 -5.30 10.22 -6.26
CA ASP A 142 -6.35 9.66 -7.13
C ASP A 142 -6.12 8.19 -7.51
N ALA A 143 -5.48 7.44 -6.61
CA ALA A 143 -5.12 6.04 -6.81
C ALA A 143 -6.30 5.09 -6.60
N TYR A 144 -7.23 5.47 -5.72
CA TYR A 144 -8.33 4.62 -5.31
C TYR A 144 -9.66 5.38 -5.24
N LYS A 145 -10.74 4.65 -5.48
CA LYS A 145 -12.10 4.99 -5.04
C LYS A 145 -12.54 3.97 -4.00
N THR A 146 -13.06 4.43 -2.88
CA THR A 146 -13.56 3.55 -1.80
C THR A 146 -15.08 3.51 -1.82
N THR A 147 -15.60 2.34 -1.48
CA THR A 147 -17.04 2.09 -1.30
C THR A 147 -17.24 1.17 -0.10
N SER A 148 -18.35 1.33 0.61
CA SER A 148 -18.73 0.41 1.67
C SER A 148 -19.36 -0.86 1.11
N LEU A 149 -19.05 -1.99 1.72
CA LEU A 149 -19.69 -3.28 1.50
C LEU A 149 -20.24 -3.81 2.83
N PRO A 150 -21.28 -4.68 2.81
CA PRO A 150 -21.79 -5.28 4.03
C PRO A 150 -20.69 -5.95 4.88
N PRO A 151 -20.83 -5.95 6.22
CA PRO A 151 -19.91 -6.62 7.11
C PRO A 151 -19.68 -8.09 6.73
N ILE A 152 -18.46 -8.58 6.94
CA ILE A 152 -18.16 -10.00 6.78
C ILE A 152 -18.68 -10.79 7.98
N GLY A 153 -19.56 -11.77 7.72
CA GLY A 153 -20.11 -12.65 8.76
C GLY A 153 -20.85 -11.88 9.86
N ARG A 154 -20.30 -11.88 11.08
CA ARG A 154 -20.87 -11.20 12.27
C ARG A 154 -20.04 -10.00 12.72
N SER A 155 -19.15 -9.49 11.87
CA SER A 155 -18.39 -8.28 12.17
C SER A 155 -19.33 -7.11 12.43
N ASP A 156 -19.02 -6.28 13.42
CA ASP A 156 -19.64 -4.97 13.62
C ASP A 156 -18.96 -3.88 12.77
N HIS A 157 -17.86 -4.22 12.08
CA HIS A 157 -17.21 -3.38 11.08
C HIS A 157 -17.70 -3.70 9.66
N THR A 158 -17.95 -2.64 8.90
CA THR A 158 -18.28 -2.63 7.47
C THR A 158 -17.02 -2.92 6.67
N MET A 159 -17.15 -3.66 5.56
CA MET A 159 -16.03 -3.89 4.67
C MET A 159 -15.78 -2.65 3.79
N ILE A 160 -14.51 -2.31 3.59
CA ILE A 160 -14.11 -1.25 2.65
C ILE A 160 -13.66 -1.92 1.36
N TYR A 161 -14.32 -1.59 0.25
CA TYR A 161 -13.92 -2.01 -1.07
C TYR A 161 -13.20 -0.89 -1.80
N CYS A 162 -11.93 -1.13 -2.11
CA CYS A 162 -11.03 -0.16 -2.73
C CYS A 162 -10.78 -0.54 -4.18
N LEU A 163 -11.28 0.29 -5.09
CA LEU A 163 -11.11 0.12 -6.52
C LEU A 163 -9.95 0.97 -7.01
N PRO A 164 -8.95 0.41 -7.71
CA PRO A 164 -7.89 1.21 -8.30
C PRO A 164 -8.48 2.10 -9.39
N THR A 165 -8.21 3.41 -9.30
CA THR A 165 -8.54 4.42 -10.33
C THR A 165 -7.29 4.95 -11.01
N TYR A 166 -6.12 4.40 -10.66
CA TYR A 166 -4.85 4.84 -11.19
C TYR A 166 -4.76 4.65 -12.71
N ILE A 167 -4.38 5.72 -13.39
CA ILE A 167 -4.10 5.73 -14.83
C ILE A 167 -2.60 5.93 -14.99
N ARG A 168 -1.98 5.16 -15.90
CA ARG A 168 -0.53 5.18 -16.12
C ARG A 168 -0.05 6.58 -16.47
N LYS A 169 1.14 6.98 -16.03
CA LYS A 169 1.76 8.28 -16.36
C LYS A 169 1.81 8.52 -17.87
N LEU A 170 2.12 7.49 -18.65
CA LEU A 170 2.15 7.57 -20.11
C LEU A 170 0.78 7.94 -20.70
N GLU A 171 -0.30 7.36 -20.16
CA GLU A 171 -1.67 7.61 -20.61
C GLU A 171 -2.21 8.95 -20.07
N ARG A 172 -1.73 9.40 -18.91
CA ARG A 172 -2.04 10.74 -18.35
C ARG A 172 -1.35 11.88 -19.09
N GLN A 173 -0.17 11.64 -19.66
CA GLN A 173 0.59 12.66 -20.37
C GLN A 173 -0.04 12.95 -21.74
N LYS A 174 -0.18 14.24 -22.07
CA LYS A 174 -0.58 14.63 -23.43
C LYS A 174 0.53 14.22 -24.42
N PRO A 175 0.18 13.71 -25.61
CA PRO A 175 1.15 13.45 -26.66
C PRO A 175 2.01 14.70 -26.91
N MET A 176 3.32 14.52 -26.98
CA MET A 176 4.26 15.61 -27.24
C MET A 176 5.06 15.27 -28.49
N ILE A 177 5.08 16.20 -29.45
CA ILE A 177 5.94 16.10 -30.64
C ILE A 177 7.36 16.47 -30.22
N LYS A 178 8.31 15.56 -30.39
CA LYS A 178 9.74 15.82 -30.20
C LYS A 178 10.41 15.90 -31.56
N THR A 179 11.07 17.03 -31.84
CA THR A 179 11.99 17.14 -32.98
C THR A 179 13.29 16.44 -32.62
N ILE A 180 13.59 15.34 -33.30
CA ILE A 180 14.82 14.58 -33.12
C ILE A 180 15.78 14.99 -34.23
N ARG A 181 17.01 15.38 -33.88
CA ARG A 181 18.06 15.52 -34.90
C ARG A 181 18.46 14.11 -35.34
N GLN A 182 18.15 13.79 -36.58
CA GLN A 182 18.57 12.57 -37.22
C GLN A 182 19.95 12.79 -37.83
N TRP A 183 20.84 11.80 -37.69
CA TRP A 183 22.13 11.83 -38.37
C TRP A 183 21.89 11.82 -39.89
N THR A 184 22.72 12.56 -40.62
CA THR A 184 22.78 12.43 -42.08
C THR A 184 23.35 11.06 -42.44
N GLU A 185 22.98 10.54 -43.62
CA GLU A 185 23.48 9.24 -44.10
C GLU A 185 25.01 9.17 -44.06
N ASP A 186 25.69 10.23 -44.52
CA ASP A 186 27.14 10.35 -44.47
C ASP A 186 27.74 10.18 -43.07
N ALA A 187 27.09 10.76 -42.04
CA ALA A 187 27.59 10.67 -40.68
C ALA A 187 27.36 9.27 -40.08
N ALA A 188 26.30 8.58 -40.51
CA ALA A 188 26.04 7.20 -40.12
C ALA A 188 27.05 6.23 -40.77
N GLU A 189 27.41 6.45 -42.04
CA GLU A 189 28.43 5.65 -42.74
C GLU A 189 29.83 5.85 -42.14
N GLN A 190 30.22 7.10 -41.85
CA GLN A 190 31.51 7.39 -41.20
C GLN A 190 31.62 6.72 -39.82
N LEU A 191 30.56 6.76 -39.02
CA LEU A 191 30.52 6.09 -37.72
C LEU A 191 30.54 4.56 -37.86
N GLY A 192 29.87 4.00 -38.87
CA GLY A 192 29.89 2.56 -39.17
C GLY A 192 31.29 2.04 -39.51
N GLY A 193 32.09 2.84 -40.22
CA GLY A 193 33.49 2.52 -40.55
C GLY A 193 34.46 2.56 -39.36
N CYS A 194 34.11 3.24 -38.25
CA CYS A 194 34.96 3.31 -37.05
C CYS A 194 34.87 2.08 -36.13
N PHE A 195 33.91 1.18 -36.37
CA PHE A 195 33.74 -0.07 -35.61
C PHE A 195 34.07 -1.33 -36.43
N ALA A 196 34.69 -1.16 -37.61
CA ALA A 196 35.19 -2.23 -38.48
C ALA A 196 36.67 -2.52 -38.22
#